data_AF-A0A6J1WL55-F1
#
_entry.id   AF-A0A6J1WL55-F1
#
_cell.length_a   1.000
_cell.length_b   1.000
_cell.length_c   1.000
_cell.angle_alpha   90.00
_cell.angle_beta   90.00
_cell.angle_gamma   90.00
#
_symmetry.space_group_name_H-M   'P 1'
#
loop_
_entity.id
_entity.type
_entity.pdbx_description
1 polymer ?
#
loop_
_entity_poly.entity_id
_entity_poly.type
_entity_poly.pdbx_seq_one_letter_code
_entity_poly.pdbx_strand_id
1 'polypeptide(L)'
;MSIFCEIDVYKLDDEEFKPGEEVFGLIRYAINEKIVFHKITVSLKGHGRLRIITKDRKNNREYTNREDFRLPENIPPSFVHCGNKGGYLIKCKIFYYIRIKFSRCGVLSVPKRFKKEIIVGGAFTPTLPRSPIIYGKQKKIVKLFSGNNTINIKADIENSVINVGEIVTFGYEILNNTYVKLKGVKVKLMEVYSFKAKGLHSVKKFSNIEGSLSRTAAITGGGNQKLDFAIILPFDKKTIQYSKIVSRNYFLRIKVLFPIFRQNLTLDIPIEVGNEIGAEYMSLAPPPSYWEVMGECEKSKLFGDDDKFITDEEI
;
A
#
# COMPACT_ATOMS: atom_id res chain seq x y z
N MET A 1 26.10 6.52 32.26
CA MET A 1 25.62 7.02 30.93
C MET A 1 24.10 7.02 30.83
N SER A 2 23.45 7.97 31.50
CA SER A 2 22.05 8.32 31.25
C SER A 2 22.01 9.54 30.32
N ILE A 3 21.96 9.26 29.02
CA ILE A 3 21.37 10.21 28.07
C ILE A 3 19.93 9.75 27.92
N PHE A 4 19.00 10.64 28.18
CA PHE A 4 17.60 10.45 27.84
C PHE A 4 17.29 11.32 26.63
N CYS A 5 16.52 10.78 25.70
CA CYS A 5 16.14 11.49 24.50
C CYS A 5 14.75 11.06 24.07
N GLU A 6 13.92 12.05 23.81
CA GLU A 6 12.55 11.95 23.37
C GLU A 6 12.42 12.66 22.02
N ILE A 7 11.60 12.08 21.14
CA ILE A 7 11.38 12.57 19.78
C ILE A 7 9.87 12.77 19.64
N ASP A 8 9.48 14.03 19.63
CA ASP A 8 8.11 14.47 19.45
C ASP A 8 7.95 14.88 17.99
N VAL A 9 6.98 14.32 17.30
CA VAL A 9 6.72 14.64 15.89
C VAL A 9 5.41 15.40 15.84
N TYR A 10 5.37 16.51 15.10
CA TYR A 10 4.18 17.33 14.95
C TYR A 10 3.24 16.69 13.91
N LYS A 11 2.58 15.63 14.33
CA LYS A 11 1.52 14.94 13.61
C LYS A 11 0.70 14.13 14.62
N LEU A 12 -0.60 13.99 14.42
CA LEU A 12 -1.40 13.10 15.26
C LEU A 12 -0.88 11.67 15.11
N ASP A 13 -0.89 10.89 16.20
CA ASP A 13 -0.29 9.54 16.22
C ASP A 13 -0.91 8.58 15.18
N ASP A 14 -2.15 8.85 14.75
CA ASP A 14 -2.90 8.05 13.77
C ASP A 14 -2.82 8.59 12.32
N GLU A 15 -2.19 9.74 12.10
CA GLU A 15 -2.10 10.33 10.78
C GLU A 15 -0.91 9.79 9.97
N GLU A 16 -1.15 9.52 8.69
CA GLU A 16 -0.15 9.02 7.77
C GLU A 16 0.65 10.17 7.13
N PHE A 17 1.98 10.11 7.15
CA PHE A 17 2.85 10.97 6.34
C PHE A 17 2.76 10.61 4.86
N LYS A 18 2.51 11.58 3.99
CA LYS A 18 2.51 11.39 2.55
C LYS A 18 3.94 11.43 2.00
N PRO A 19 4.24 10.71 0.92
CA PRO A 19 5.51 10.87 0.21
C PRO A 19 5.71 12.32 -0.23
N GLY A 20 6.90 12.86 0.00
CA GLY A 20 7.20 14.28 -0.22
C GLY A 20 6.83 15.22 0.93
N GLU A 21 6.04 14.78 1.91
CA GLU A 21 5.66 15.60 3.07
C GLU A 21 6.86 15.83 3.99
N GLU A 22 6.99 17.06 4.47
CA GLU A 22 8.02 17.43 5.44
C GLU A 22 7.66 16.90 6.83
N VAL A 23 8.66 16.34 7.52
CA VAL A 23 8.48 15.81 8.88
C VAL A 23 9.09 16.77 9.88
N PHE A 24 8.25 17.45 10.64
CA PHE A 24 8.64 18.39 11.68
C PHE A 24 8.42 17.84 13.09
N GLY A 25 9.18 18.35 14.06
CA GLY A 25 9.08 17.89 15.44
C GLY A 25 10.12 18.51 16.35
N LEU A 26 10.09 18.10 17.62
CA LEU A 26 11.04 18.47 18.65
C LEU A 26 11.85 17.28 19.10
N ILE A 27 13.12 17.54 19.40
CA ILE A 27 14.02 16.57 20.00
C ILE A 27 14.39 17.11 21.36
N ARG A 28 13.93 16.45 22.42
CA ARG A 28 14.31 16.76 23.79
C ARG A 28 15.34 15.74 24.24
N TYR A 29 16.40 16.21 24.87
CA TYR A 29 17.39 15.32 25.48
C TYR A 29 17.99 15.99 26.69
N ALA A 30 18.37 15.20 27.68
CA ALA A 30 19.33 15.68 28.66
C ALA A 30 20.31 14.61 29.13
N ILE A 31 21.30 15.13 29.84
CA ILE A 31 22.60 14.53 30.01
C ILE A 31 22.95 14.68 31.49
N ASN A 32 23.10 13.55 32.20
CA ASN A 32 23.38 13.59 33.65
C ASN A 32 24.86 13.69 34.00
N GLU A 33 25.75 13.50 33.03
CA GLU A 33 27.20 13.46 33.22
C GLU A 33 27.87 14.41 32.22
N LYS A 34 28.95 15.12 32.59
CA LYS A 34 29.68 15.98 31.66
C LYS A 34 30.23 15.14 30.50
N ILE A 35 29.64 15.32 29.31
CA ILE A 35 29.92 14.51 28.12
C ILE A 35 30.14 15.44 26.93
N VAL A 36 31.19 15.19 26.16
CA VAL A 36 31.43 15.87 24.88
C VAL A 36 30.99 14.94 23.73
N PHE A 37 30.06 15.41 22.92
CA PHE A 37 29.70 14.75 21.67
C PHE A 37 30.49 15.34 20.52
N HIS A 38 30.97 14.49 19.64
CA HIS A 38 31.59 14.92 18.39
C HIS A 38 30.53 15.28 17.35
N LYS A 39 29.43 14.51 17.32
CA LYS A 39 28.38 14.66 16.31
C LYS A 39 27.06 14.11 16.81
N ILE A 40 26.01 14.91 16.68
CA ILE A 40 24.62 14.45 16.78
C ILE A 40 24.10 14.36 15.35
N THR A 41 23.47 13.25 14.99
CA THR A 41 22.92 13.04 13.64
C THR A 41 21.48 12.64 13.73
N VAL A 42 20.61 13.42 13.08
CA VAL A 42 19.20 13.08 12.85
C VAL A 42 19.08 12.50 11.46
N SER A 43 18.28 11.45 11.30
CA SER A 43 18.05 10.81 9.99
C SER A 43 16.67 10.18 9.96
N LEU A 44 15.94 10.38 8.87
CA LEU A 44 14.73 9.64 8.56
C LEU A 44 15.10 8.38 7.76
N LYS A 45 14.58 7.22 8.16
CA LYS A 45 14.92 5.93 7.54
C LYS A 45 13.69 5.10 7.28
N GLY A 46 13.58 4.54 6.08
CA GLY A 46 12.60 3.51 5.73
C GLY A 46 13.26 2.14 5.59
N HIS A 47 12.63 1.12 6.16
CA HIS A 47 13.09 -0.27 6.05
C HIS A 47 11.94 -1.23 5.79
N GLY A 48 12.17 -2.18 4.88
CA GLY A 48 11.34 -3.34 4.62
C GLY A 48 12.01 -4.60 5.13
N ARG A 49 11.26 -5.44 5.85
CA ARG A 49 11.70 -6.77 6.28
C ARG A 49 10.67 -7.80 5.88
N LEU A 50 11.08 -8.78 5.09
CA LEU A 50 10.29 -9.95 4.76
C LEU A 50 10.99 -11.20 5.29
N ARG A 51 10.21 -12.06 5.96
CA ARG A 51 10.63 -13.37 6.44
C ARG A 51 9.56 -14.38 6.03
N ILE A 52 9.95 -15.38 5.24
CA ILE A 52 9.09 -16.48 4.82
C ILE A 52 9.69 -17.77 5.38
N ILE A 53 8.91 -18.48 6.18
CA ILE A 53 9.33 -19.74 6.80
C ILE A 53 8.49 -20.87 6.18
N THR A 54 9.14 -21.89 5.61
CA THR A 54 8.45 -23.11 5.17
C THR A 54 8.26 -24.04 6.36
N LYS A 55 7.05 -24.55 6.52
CA LYS A 55 6.73 -25.60 7.49
C LYS A 55 6.75 -26.96 6.77
N ASP A 56 7.94 -27.51 6.56
CA ASP A 56 8.10 -28.90 6.12
C ASP A 56 8.35 -29.79 7.34
N ARG A 57 7.74 -30.99 7.34
CA ARG A 57 7.77 -31.93 8.49
C ARG A 57 9.18 -32.32 8.96
N LYS A 58 10.20 -32.17 8.12
CA LYS A 58 11.58 -32.59 8.40
C LYS A 58 12.60 -31.45 8.49
N ASN A 59 12.29 -30.24 7.97
CA ASN A 59 13.22 -29.11 7.97
C ASN A 59 12.49 -27.78 7.74
N ASN A 60 12.65 -26.82 8.64
CA ASN A 60 12.17 -25.46 8.42
C ASN A 60 13.22 -24.68 7.63
N ARG A 61 12.87 -24.21 6.42
CA ARG A 61 13.72 -23.27 5.67
C ARG A 61 13.21 -21.86 5.89
N GLU A 62 14.15 -20.94 6.08
CA GLU A 62 13.85 -19.52 6.26
C GLU A 62 14.45 -18.72 5.11
N TYR A 63 13.60 -17.92 4.48
CA TYR A 63 13.98 -16.97 3.44
C TYR A 63 13.75 -15.56 3.98
N THR A 64 14.81 -14.76 4.01
CA THR A 64 14.72 -13.36 4.44
C THR A 64 15.06 -12.43 3.29
N ASN A 65 14.41 -11.27 3.28
CA ASN A 65 14.75 -10.17 2.40
C ASN A 65 14.66 -8.86 3.18
N ARG A 66 15.56 -7.94 2.87
CA ARG A 66 15.62 -6.62 3.48
C ARG A 66 15.74 -5.59 2.38
N GLU A 67 15.00 -4.51 2.55
CA GLU A 67 14.98 -3.39 1.61
C GLU A 67 15.14 -2.11 2.41
N ASP A 68 15.97 -1.19 1.92
CA ASP A 68 16.13 0.14 2.48
C ASP A 68 15.53 1.13 1.47
N PHE A 69 14.66 2.03 1.94
CA PHE A 69 13.97 3.00 1.08
C PHE A 69 14.71 4.34 1.09
N ARG A 70 14.83 4.95 -0.08
CA ARG A 70 15.29 6.34 -0.22
C ARG A 70 14.06 7.24 -0.16
N LEU A 71 14.05 8.16 0.80
CA LEU A 71 13.03 9.18 0.96
C LEU A 71 13.42 10.40 0.12
N PRO A 72 12.47 11.24 -0.37
CA PRO A 72 11.05 11.26 0.04
C PRO A 72 10.05 10.68 -0.97
N GLU A 73 10.46 10.47 -2.22
CA GLU A 73 9.57 10.06 -3.32
C GLU A 73 9.55 8.54 -3.54
N ASN A 74 8.46 8.03 -4.12
CA ASN A 74 8.33 6.64 -4.53
C ASN A 74 8.61 5.64 -3.39
N ILE A 75 8.02 5.90 -2.23
CA ILE A 75 8.13 5.04 -1.05
C ILE A 75 6.83 4.24 -0.85
N PRO A 76 6.94 2.97 -0.43
CA PRO A 76 5.76 2.17 -0.10
C PRO A 76 5.12 2.62 1.23
N PRO A 77 3.81 2.39 1.42
CA PRO A 77 3.17 2.63 2.71
C PRO A 77 3.78 1.78 3.83
N SER A 78 3.70 2.29 5.07
CA SER A 78 3.85 1.48 6.28
C SER A 78 2.91 0.29 6.21
N PHE A 79 3.45 -0.92 6.41
CA PHE A 79 2.69 -2.14 6.17
C PHE A 79 3.14 -3.26 7.11
N VAL A 80 2.17 -3.94 7.72
CA VAL A 80 2.42 -5.11 8.57
C VAL A 80 1.59 -6.28 8.09
N HIS A 81 2.24 -7.42 7.88
CA HIS A 81 1.60 -8.68 7.59
C HIS A 81 2.19 -9.80 8.41
N CYS A 82 1.33 -10.58 9.05
CA CYS A 82 1.69 -11.85 9.65
C CYS A 82 0.59 -12.86 9.30
N GLY A 83 0.95 -13.96 8.65
CA GLY A 83 -0.06 -14.95 8.28
C GLY A 83 0.52 -16.23 7.71
N ASN A 84 -0.30 -17.28 7.71
CA ASN A 84 0.03 -18.56 7.11
C ASN A 84 -0.63 -18.69 5.72
N LYS A 85 0.07 -19.25 4.74
CA LYS A 85 -0.48 -19.61 3.43
C LYS A 85 0.25 -20.80 2.84
N GLY A 86 -0.45 -21.89 2.53
CA GLY A 86 0.10 -23.02 1.75
C GLY A 86 1.39 -23.61 2.31
N GLY A 87 1.48 -23.78 3.64
CA GLY A 87 2.69 -24.26 4.32
C GLY A 87 3.73 -23.18 4.63
N TYR A 88 3.54 -21.94 4.18
CA TYR A 88 4.42 -20.81 4.47
C TYR A 88 3.89 -19.97 5.62
N LEU A 89 4.74 -19.62 6.58
CA LEU A 89 4.52 -18.54 7.54
C LEU A 89 5.22 -17.28 7.03
N ILE A 90 4.44 -16.25 6.71
CA ILE A 90 4.90 -15.00 6.10
C ILE A 90 4.83 -13.90 7.16
N LYS A 91 5.96 -13.23 7.41
CA LYS A 91 6.07 -12.03 8.22
C LYS A 91 6.68 -10.91 7.38
N CYS A 92 5.93 -9.84 7.14
CA CYS A 92 6.37 -8.69 6.39
C CYS A 92 6.13 -7.42 7.21
N LYS A 93 7.14 -6.56 7.37
CA LYS A 93 7.02 -5.24 8.00
C LYS A 93 7.74 -4.21 7.14
N ILE A 94 7.02 -3.20 6.64
CA ILE A 94 7.56 -1.95 6.11
C ILE A 94 7.31 -0.90 7.18
N PHE A 95 8.36 -0.21 7.58
CA PHE A 95 8.29 0.77 8.66
C PHE A 95 9.31 1.88 8.47
N TYR A 96 8.95 3.05 8.97
CA TYR A 96 9.75 4.27 8.90
C TYR A 96 10.02 4.76 10.32
N TYR A 97 11.19 5.35 10.53
CA TYR A 97 11.50 5.94 11.82
C TYR A 97 12.47 7.10 11.70
N ILE A 98 12.30 8.09 12.57
CA ILE A 98 13.29 9.12 12.85
C ILE A 98 14.33 8.51 13.79
N ARG A 99 15.60 8.66 13.45
CA ARG A 99 16.72 8.16 14.25
C ARG A 99 17.67 9.28 14.60
N ILE A 100 17.95 9.37 15.88
CA ILE A 100 18.97 10.27 16.44
C ILE A 100 20.16 9.41 16.89
N LYS A 101 21.36 9.85 16.53
CA LYS A 101 22.62 9.19 16.90
C LYS A 101 23.54 10.20 17.56
N PHE A 102 23.90 9.96 18.83
CA PHE A 102 24.90 10.70 19.57
C PHE A 102 26.25 9.98 19.43
N SER A 103 27.22 10.61 18.76
CA SER A 103 28.56 10.07 18.52
C SER A 103 29.60 10.82 19.36
N ARG A 104 30.53 10.10 19.96
CA ARG A 104 31.63 10.66 20.78
C ARG A 104 32.97 10.39 20.11
N CYS A 105 33.97 11.19 20.47
CA CYS A 105 35.37 10.88 20.15
C CYS A 105 35.89 9.84 21.15
N GLY A 106 36.53 8.77 20.65
CA GLY A 106 37.15 7.73 21.47
C GLY A 106 37.11 6.37 20.79
N VAL A 107 38.24 5.65 20.82
CA VAL A 107 38.52 4.40 20.07
C VAL A 107 37.54 3.26 20.40
N LEU A 108 36.81 3.34 21.52
CA LEU A 108 35.86 2.32 21.97
C LEU A 108 34.45 2.87 22.29
N SER A 109 34.12 4.11 21.89
CA SER A 109 32.84 4.71 22.25
C SER A 109 31.70 4.24 21.32
N VAL A 110 30.76 3.44 21.86
CA VAL A 110 29.58 3.01 21.12
C VAL A 110 28.57 4.17 21.06
N PRO A 111 28.14 4.61 19.86
CA PRO A 111 27.21 5.73 19.74
C PRO A 111 25.82 5.35 20.23
N LYS A 112 25.22 6.20 21.08
CA LYS A 112 23.85 6.05 21.58
C LYS A 112 22.84 6.42 20.50
N ARG A 113 21.74 5.68 20.40
CA ARG A 113 20.75 5.77 19.32
C ARG A 113 19.35 5.76 19.90
N PHE A 114 18.52 6.69 19.44
CA PHE A 114 17.09 6.77 19.77
C PHE A 114 16.30 6.70 18.47
N LYS A 115 15.09 6.13 18.55
CA LYS A 115 14.21 5.93 17.38
C LYS A 115 12.76 6.18 17.76
N LYS A 116 12.03 6.86 16.88
CA LYS A 116 10.57 7.00 16.93
C LYS A 116 10.02 6.52 15.60
N GLU A 117 9.17 5.48 15.63
CA GLU A 117 8.49 5.01 14.42
C GLU A 117 7.44 6.04 13.99
N ILE A 118 7.26 6.19 12.67
CA ILE A 118 6.22 7.03 12.06
C ILE A 118 5.43 6.19 11.06
N ILE A 119 4.17 6.57 10.83
CA ILE A 119 3.30 5.92 9.84
C ILE A 119 3.38 6.71 8.54
N VAL A 120 3.67 6.01 7.44
CA VAL A 120 3.78 6.63 6.11
C VAL A 120 2.69 6.04 5.22
N GLY A 121 1.93 6.91 4.58
CA GLY A 121 0.96 6.57 3.54
C GLY A 121 1.66 6.21 2.23
N GLY A 122 0.93 5.52 1.35
CA GLY A 122 1.49 5.08 0.08
C GLY A 122 1.43 6.17 -0.97
N ALA A 123 2.50 6.31 -1.76
CA ALA A 123 2.40 6.95 -3.06
C ALA A 123 1.57 6.05 -3.98
N PHE A 124 0.55 6.60 -4.62
CA PHE A 124 -0.20 5.90 -5.65
C PHE A 124 0.04 6.56 -6.99
N THR A 125 0.56 5.80 -7.94
CA THR A 125 0.71 6.21 -9.32
C THR A 125 -0.01 5.20 -10.20
N PRO A 126 -1.08 5.61 -10.90
CA PRO A 126 -1.83 4.70 -11.73
C PRO A 126 -0.95 4.18 -12.87
N THR A 127 -0.93 2.86 -13.04
CA THR A 127 -0.32 2.19 -14.19
C THR A 127 -1.35 1.68 -15.18
N LEU A 128 -2.62 1.58 -14.75
CA LEU A 128 -3.73 1.18 -15.61
C LEU A 128 -4.40 2.39 -16.30
N PRO A 129 -5.09 2.16 -17.44
CA PRO A 129 -5.81 3.22 -18.13
C PRO A 129 -7.04 3.66 -17.35
N ARG A 130 -7.33 4.97 -17.40
CA ARG A 130 -8.56 5.57 -16.86
C ARG A 130 -9.73 5.59 -17.85
N SER A 131 -9.45 5.34 -19.12
CA SER A 131 -10.48 5.21 -20.15
C SER A 131 -11.21 3.87 -20.02
N PRO A 132 -12.46 3.75 -20.48
CA PRO A 132 -13.18 2.48 -20.51
C PRO A 132 -12.42 1.41 -21.29
N ILE A 133 -12.36 0.18 -20.75
CA ILE A 133 -11.65 -0.96 -21.37
C ILE A 133 -12.58 -2.16 -21.44
N ILE A 134 -12.53 -2.86 -22.57
CA ILE A 134 -13.23 -4.12 -22.77
C ILE A 134 -12.23 -5.27 -22.65
N TYR A 135 -12.46 -6.15 -21.68
CA TYR A 135 -11.73 -7.39 -21.49
C TYR A 135 -12.52 -8.56 -22.07
N GLY A 136 -11.88 -9.41 -22.87
CA GLY A 136 -12.52 -10.52 -23.54
C GLY A 136 -11.77 -11.82 -23.36
N LYS A 137 -12.50 -12.93 -23.18
CA LYS A 137 -11.94 -14.28 -23.21
C LYS A 137 -12.90 -15.27 -23.84
N GLN A 138 -12.36 -16.10 -24.73
CA GLN A 138 -13.09 -17.16 -25.40
C GLN A 138 -12.59 -18.54 -24.94
N LYS A 139 -13.52 -19.49 -24.82
CA LYS A 139 -13.19 -20.91 -24.62
C LYS A 139 -13.95 -21.77 -25.62
N LYS A 140 -13.21 -22.59 -26.36
CA LYS A 140 -13.80 -23.63 -27.21
C LYS A 140 -14.09 -24.88 -26.37
N ILE A 141 -15.26 -25.46 -26.56
CA ILE A 141 -15.62 -26.77 -26.01
C ILE A 141 -15.42 -27.80 -27.13
N VAL A 142 -14.43 -28.68 -26.97
CA VAL A 142 -14.18 -29.74 -27.94
C VAL A 142 -15.31 -30.77 -27.88
N LYS A 143 -15.93 -31.05 -29.03
CA LYS A 143 -16.85 -32.16 -29.28
C LYS A 143 -16.38 -32.86 -30.56
N LEU A 144 -16.56 -34.18 -30.65
CA LEU A 144 -16.19 -34.99 -31.83
C LEU A 144 -17.03 -34.69 -33.09
N PHE A 145 -18.08 -33.86 -33.02
CA PHE A 145 -18.96 -33.55 -34.15
C PHE A 145 -19.17 -32.03 -34.30
N SER A 146 -19.03 -31.57 -35.54
CA SER A 146 -18.87 -30.18 -36.00
C SER A 146 -19.97 -29.22 -35.56
N GLY A 147 -19.57 -28.03 -35.08
CA GLY A 147 -20.43 -26.90 -34.72
C GLY A 147 -19.65 -25.81 -33.95
N ASN A 148 -20.05 -24.54 -34.05
CA ASN A 148 -19.44 -23.39 -33.34
C ASN A 148 -19.66 -23.48 -31.82
N ASN A 149 -18.87 -24.31 -31.13
CA ASN A 149 -18.99 -24.57 -29.70
C ASN A 149 -18.10 -23.65 -28.87
N THR A 150 -18.38 -22.35 -28.87
CA THR A 150 -17.59 -21.36 -28.13
C THR A 150 -18.40 -20.68 -27.02
N ILE A 151 -17.76 -20.46 -25.88
CA ILE A 151 -18.25 -19.55 -24.85
C ILE A 151 -17.36 -18.33 -24.84
N ASN A 152 -17.98 -17.16 -25.00
CA ASN A 152 -17.30 -15.88 -24.96
C ASN A 152 -17.75 -15.14 -23.70
N ILE A 153 -16.79 -14.59 -22.97
CA ILE A 153 -17.04 -13.62 -21.90
C ILE A 153 -16.42 -12.32 -22.37
N LYS A 154 -17.22 -11.25 -22.32
CA LYS A 154 -16.75 -9.87 -22.45
C LYS A 154 -17.14 -9.13 -21.19
N ALA A 155 -16.29 -8.23 -20.74
CA ALA A 155 -16.58 -7.37 -19.62
C ALA A 155 -16.03 -5.98 -19.91
N ASP A 156 -16.85 -4.98 -19.67
CA ASP A 156 -16.53 -3.57 -19.82
C ASP A 156 -16.40 -2.95 -18.43
N ILE A 157 -15.29 -2.24 -18.23
CA ILE A 157 -15.05 -1.48 -17.00
C ILE A 157 -14.85 -0.02 -17.40
N GLU A 158 -15.55 0.89 -16.73
CA GLU A 158 -15.47 2.32 -17.03
C GLU A 158 -14.11 2.89 -16.65
N ASN A 159 -13.59 2.49 -15.49
CA ASN A 159 -12.31 2.93 -14.97
C ASN A 159 -11.60 1.80 -14.20
N SER A 160 -10.33 1.54 -14.54
CA SER A 160 -9.52 0.51 -13.86
C SER A 160 -8.74 1.06 -12.66
N VAL A 161 -8.73 2.38 -12.48
CA VAL A 161 -8.07 3.11 -11.39
C VAL A 161 -9.14 3.72 -10.51
N ILE A 162 -9.25 3.26 -9.27
CA ILE A 162 -10.41 3.55 -8.42
C ILE A 162 -9.93 4.18 -7.13
N ASN A 163 -10.56 5.29 -6.71
CA ASN A 163 -10.21 5.90 -5.44
C ASN A 163 -10.73 5.05 -4.28
N VAL A 164 -10.15 5.26 -3.12
CA VAL A 164 -10.54 4.56 -1.91
C VAL A 164 -11.96 4.97 -1.51
N GLY A 165 -12.86 4.00 -1.31
CA GLY A 165 -14.27 4.26 -0.97
C GLY A 165 -15.21 4.45 -2.17
N GLU A 166 -14.68 4.51 -3.39
CA GLU A 166 -15.51 4.60 -4.59
C GLU A 166 -16.14 3.26 -4.97
N ILE A 167 -17.13 3.35 -5.86
CA ILE A 167 -17.88 2.21 -6.38
C ILE A 167 -17.25 1.78 -7.71
N VAL A 168 -16.91 0.50 -7.81
CA VAL A 168 -16.50 -0.12 -9.07
C VAL A 168 -17.73 -0.48 -9.88
N THR A 169 -17.94 0.19 -11.01
CA THR A 169 -18.98 -0.12 -12.00
C THR A 169 -18.39 -0.93 -13.15
N PHE A 170 -19.02 -2.05 -13.49
CA PHE A 170 -18.65 -2.85 -14.66
C PHE A 170 -19.83 -3.63 -15.21
N GLY A 171 -19.88 -3.76 -16.53
CA GLY A 171 -20.77 -4.65 -17.26
C GLY A 171 -20.08 -5.94 -17.64
N TYR A 172 -20.84 -7.02 -17.79
CA TYR A 172 -20.36 -8.17 -18.55
C TYR A 172 -21.45 -8.79 -19.42
N GLU A 173 -20.98 -9.40 -20.51
CA GLU A 173 -21.78 -10.17 -21.45
C GLU A 173 -21.18 -11.58 -21.62
N ILE A 174 -22.02 -12.60 -21.50
CA ILE A 174 -21.63 -13.99 -21.70
C ILE A 174 -22.48 -14.60 -22.80
N LEU A 175 -21.82 -14.96 -23.88
CA LEU A 175 -22.42 -15.64 -25.03
C LEU A 175 -22.10 -17.13 -24.95
N ASN A 176 -23.13 -17.94 -24.71
CA ASN A 176 -23.01 -19.39 -24.67
C ASN A 176 -23.52 -20.01 -25.97
N ASN A 177 -22.67 -20.08 -27.00
CA ASN A 177 -23.05 -20.71 -28.29
C ASN A 177 -22.98 -22.24 -28.23
N THR A 178 -23.03 -22.84 -27.05
CA THR A 178 -22.92 -24.29 -26.86
C THR A 178 -24.23 -24.85 -26.38
N TYR A 179 -24.47 -26.13 -26.62
CA TYR A 179 -25.62 -26.89 -26.10
C TYR A 179 -25.52 -27.16 -24.58
N VAL A 180 -24.44 -26.73 -23.92
CA VAL A 180 -24.20 -27.05 -22.50
C VAL A 180 -24.79 -25.97 -21.61
N LYS A 181 -25.66 -26.39 -20.68
CA LYS A 181 -26.20 -25.54 -19.62
C LYS A 181 -25.09 -25.16 -18.63
N LEU A 182 -24.80 -23.87 -18.50
CA LEU A 182 -23.87 -23.33 -17.52
C LEU A 182 -24.55 -23.25 -16.16
N LYS A 183 -23.84 -23.60 -15.08
CA LYS A 183 -24.38 -23.56 -13.71
C LYS A 183 -24.60 -22.13 -13.19
N GLY A 184 -24.07 -21.14 -13.89
CA GLY A 184 -24.15 -19.72 -13.58
C GLY A 184 -22.78 -19.06 -13.58
N VAL A 185 -22.76 -17.79 -13.18
CA VAL A 185 -21.56 -16.95 -13.17
C VAL A 185 -21.28 -16.56 -11.72
N LYS A 186 -20.01 -16.60 -11.34
CA LYS A 186 -19.55 -16.14 -10.03
C LYS A 186 -18.63 -14.96 -10.24
N VAL A 187 -19.02 -13.81 -9.71
CA VAL A 187 -18.21 -12.59 -9.75
C VAL A 187 -17.70 -12.29 -8.35
N LYS A 188 -16.44 -11.90 -8.25
CA LYS A 188 -15.81 -11.55 -6.98
C LYS A 188 -14.65 -10.60 -7.18
N LEU A 189 -14.48 -9.69 -6.23
CA LEU A 189 -13.28 -8.88 -6.12
C LEU A 189 -12.25 -9.61 -5.26
N MET A 190 -11.01 -9.71 -5.76
CA MET A 190 -9.93 -10.38 -5.07
C MET A 190 -8.77 -9.45 -4.80
N GLU A 191 -8.27 -9.50 -3.58
CA GLU A 191 -7.01 -8.91 -3.16
C GLU A 191 -5.88 -9.95 -3.32
N VAL A 192 -4.77 -9.53 -3.91
CA VAL A 192 -3.61 -10.39 -4.17
C VAL A 192 -2.37 -9.77 -3.57
N TYR A 193 -1.84 -10.41 -2.53
CA TYR A 193 -0.51 -10.10 -2.03
C TYR A 193 0.53 -10.95 -2.77
N SER A 194 1.56 -10.32 -3.31
CA SER A 194 2.75 -11.01 -3.82
C SER A 194 3.93 -10.70 -2.92
N PHE A 195 4.47 -11.73 -2.26
CA PHE A 195 5.69 -11.61 -1.46
C PHE A 195 6.88 -12.16 -2.24
N LYS A 196 8.02 -11.47 -2.19
CA LYS A 196 9.23 -11.86 -2.92
C LYS A 196 10.46 -11.84 -2.01
N ALA A 197 10.90 -13.03 -1.61
CA ALA A 197 12.14 -13.22 -0.87
C ALA A 197 13.28 -13.66 -1.80
N LYS A 198 14.53 -13.37 -1.42
CA LYS A 198 15.70 -13.80 -2.19
C LYS A 198 15.80 -15.33 -2.16
N GLY A 199 15.96 -15.96 -3.32
CA GLY A 199 16.08 -17.42 -3.42
C GLY A 199 14.77 -18.21 -3.29
N LEU A 200 13.61 -17.53 -3.28
CA LEU A 200 12.29 -18.18 -3.27
C LEU A 200 11.41 -17.62 -4.39
N HIS A 201 10.63 -18.49 -5.02
CA HIS A 201 9.58 -18.05 -5.94
C HIS A 201 8.56 -17.15 -5.22
N SER A 202 7.95 -16.22 -5.96
CA SER A 202 7.01 -15.30 -5.32
C SER A 202 5.81 -16.05 -4.76
N VAL A 203 5.55 -15.84 -3.46
CA VAL A 203 4.44 -16.44 -2.75
C VAL A 203 3.23 -15.51 -2.90
N LYS A 204 2.18 -16.00 -3.56
CA LYS A 204 0.94 -15.24 -3.77
C LYS A 204 -0.14 -15.66 -2.78
N LYS A 205 -0.71 -14.70 -2.06
CA LYS A 205 -1.88 -14.90 -1.20
C LYS A 205 -3.08 -14.19 -1.83
N PHE A 206 -4.11 -14.97 -2.10
CA PHE A 206 -5.39 -14.50 -2.62
C PHE A 206 -6.40 -14.44 -1.47
N SER A 207 -7.02 -13.28 -1.29
CA SER A 207 -8.12 -13.05 -0.36
C SER A 207 -9.32 -12.54 -1.15
N ASN A 208 -10.54 -12.98 -0.80
CA ASN A 208 -11.74 -12.37 -1.35
C ASN A 208 -12.08 -11.15 -0.50
N ILE A 209 -12.57 -10.09 -1.11
CA ILE A 209 -13.12 -8.95 -0.37
C ILE A 209 -14.55 -9.28 0.04
N GLU A 210 -14.87 -9.09 1.31
CA GLU A 210 -16.20 -9.34 1.84
C GLU A 210 -17.25 -8.45 1.15
N GLY A 211 -18.47 -8.94 0.98
CA GLY A 211 -19.54 -8.22 0.26
C GLY A 211 -19.40 -8.18 -1.28
N SER A 212 -18.23 -8.51 -1.85
CA SER A 212 -18.02 -8.45 -3.31
C SER A 212 -18.49 -9.70 -4.08
N LEU A 213 -19.05 -10.70 -3.39
CA LEU A 213 -19.40 -11.97 -3.99
C LEU A 213 -20.82 -11.94 -4.57
N SER A 214 -20.93 -12.11 -5.89
CA SER A 214 -22.22 -12.31 -6.54
C SER A 214 -22.27 -13.62 -7.34
N ARG A 215 -23.46 -14.22 -7.40
CA ARG A 215 -23.73 -15.42 -8.18
C ARG A 215 -25.03 -15.27 -8.95
N THR A 216 -24.98 -15.57 -10.24
CA THR A 216 -26.14 -15.50 -11.12
C THR A 216 -26.77 -16.87 -11.37
N ALA A 217 -27.98 -16.84 -11.93
CA ALA A 217 -28.71 -18.01 -12.38
C ALA A 217 -27.98 -18.76 -13.51
N ALA A 218 -28.41 -20.00 -13.76
CA ALA A 218 -27.89 -20.83 -14.82
C ALA A 218 -28.21 -20.25 -16.21
N ILE A 219 -27.28 -20.38 -17.15
CA ILE A 219 -27.46 -19.96 -18.56
C ILE A 219 -27.73 -21.22 -19.39
N THR A 220 -28.83 -21.25 -20.14
CA THR A 220 -29.16 -22.35 -21.05
C THR A 220 -28.19 -22.39 -22.24
N GLY A 221 -28.16 -23.53 -22.93
CA GLY A 221 -27.38 -23.64 -24.16
C GLY A 221 -27.94 -22.71 -25.25
N GLY A 222 -27.08 -21.98 -25.96
CA GLY A 222 -27.47 -20.95 -26.93
C GLY A 222 -27.85 -19.60 -26.29
N GLY A 223 -27.85 -19.48 -24.96
CA GLY A 223 -28.27 -18.27 -24.26
C GLY A 223 -27.22 -17.16 -24.20
N ASN A 224 -27.69 -15.93 -24.02
CA ASN A 224 -26.89 -14.76 -23.65
C ASN A 224 -27.27 -14.31 -22.23
N GLN A 225 -26.30 -13.80 -21.47
CA GLN A 225 -26.52 -13.09 -20.23
C GLN A 225 -25.71 -11.79 -20.24
N LYS A 226 -26.40 -10.66 -20.10
CA LYS A 226 -25.80 -9.34 -19.89
C LYS A 226 -26.27 -8.77 -18.55
N LEU A 227 -25.33 -8.33 -17.71
CA LEU A 227 -25.60 -7.79 -16.39
C LEU A 227 -24.56 -6.74 -16.02
N ASP A 228 -24.99 -5.73 -15.29
CA ASP A 228 -24.15 -4.68 -14.73
C ASP A 228 -24.01 -4.86 -13.22
N PHE A 229 -22.84 -4.53 -12.69
CA PHE A 229 -22.49 -4.71 -11.29
C PHE A 229 -21.83 -3.46 -10.72
N ALA A 230 -22.14 -3.20 -9.46
CA ALA A 230 -21.54 -2.17 -8.64
C ALA A 230 -20.95 -2.82 -7.37
N ILE A 231 -19.68 -2.57 -7.08
CA ILE A 231 -19.00 -3.08 -5.88
C ILE A 231 -18.37 -1.91 -5.13
N ILE A 232 -18.75 -1.72 -3.87
CA ILE A 232 -18.15 -0.70 -3.00
C ILE A 232 -16.79 -1.19 -2.48
N LEU A 233 -15.74 -0.38 -2.65
CA LEU A 233 -14.41 -0.68 -2.12
C LEU A 233 -14.28 -0.24 -0.65
N PRO A 234 -13.81 -1.11 0.26
CA PRO A 234 -13.56 -0.69 1.64
C PRO A 234 -12.40 0.31 1.75
N PHE A 235 -12.48 1.23 2.71
CA PHE A 235 -11.49 2.32 2.88
C PHE A 235 -10.09 1.85 3.29
N ASP A 236 -9.96 0.66 3.87
CA ASP A 236 -8.68 0.10 4.31
C ASP A 236 -7.90 -0.59 3.17
N LYS A 237 -8.47 -0.65 1.96
CA LYS A 237 -7.91 -1.36 0.81
C LYS A 237 -7.19 -0.41 -0.13
N LYS A 238 -5.88 -0.20 0.13
CA LYS A 238 -4.97 0.54 -0.76
C LYS A 238 -3.99 -0.40 -1.45
N THR A 239 -3.68 -0.12 -2.72
CA THR A 239 -2.63 -0.80 -3.48
C THR A 239 -1.27 -0.50 -2.85
N ILE A 240 -0.40 -1.52 -2.76
CA ILE A 240 0.97 -1.34 -2.28
C ILE A 240 1.89 -1.39 -3.49
N GLN A 241 2.41 -0.22 -3.86
CA GLN A 241 3.41 -0.02 -4.90
C GLN A 241 4.79 0.28 -4.26
N TYR A 242 5.82 0.46 -5.10
CA TYR A 242 7.15 0.92 -4.70
C TYR A 242 7.94 0.05 -3.71
N SER A 243 7.56 -1.22 -3.51
CA SER A 243 8.34 -2.19 -2.75
C SER A 243 8.73 -3.41 -3.59
N LYS A 244 9.96 -3.88 -3.41
CA LYS A 244 10.45 -5.12 -4.04
C LYS A 244 10.08 -6.37 -3.24
N ILE A 245 9.79 -6.22 -1.93
CA ILE A 245 9.49 -7.35 -1.04
C ILE A 245 8.01 -7.73 -0.99
N VAL A 246 7.11 -6.75 -1.16
CA VAL A 246 5.67 -6.99 -1.17
C VAL A 246 4.97 -6.07 -2.17
N SER A 247 3.98 -6.61 -2.87
CA SER A 247 2.99 -5.83 -3.63
C SER A 247 1.60 -6.31 -3.25
N ARG A 248 0.63 -5.41 -3.32
CA ARG A 248 -0.79 -5.71 -3.11
C ARG A 248 -1.57 -5.11 -4.27
N ASN A 249 -2.20 -5.97 -5.07
CA ASN A 249 -2.98 -5.62 -6.25
C ASN A 249 -4.39 -6.19 -6.15
N TYR A 250 -5.32 -5.66 -6.93
CA TYR A 250 -6.71 -6.10 -6.97
C TYR A 250 -7.07 -6.66 -8.33
N PHE A 251 -7.95 -7.67 -8.34
CA PHE A 251 -8.50 -8.23 -9.57
C PHE A 251 -9.99 -8.51 -9.40
N LEU A 252 -10.78 -8.06 -10.36
CA LEU A 252 -12.15 -8.50 -10.52
C LEU A 252 -12.15 -9.81 -11.29
N ARG A 253 -12.65 -10.88 -10.66
CA ARG A 253 -12.68 -12.22 -11.24
C ARG A 253 -14.10 -12.63 -11.59
N ILE A 254 -14.36 -12.78 -12.88
CA ILE A 254 -15.60 -13.32 -13.44
C ILE A 254 -15.36 -14.79 -13.80
N LYS A 255 -16.04 -15.71 -13.11
CA LYS A 255 -15.89 -17.15 -13.28
C LYS A 255 -17.20 -17.78 -13.75
N VAL A 256 -17.19 -18.28 -14.98
CA VAL A 256 -18.30 -19.05 -15.55
C VAL A 256 -18.19 -20.50 -15.10
N LEU A 257 -19.25 -20.99 -14.47
CA LEU A 257 -19.31 -22.30 -13.85
C LEU A 257 -19.89 -23.34 -14.83
N PHE A 258 -19.08 -24.35 -15.13
CA PHE A 258 -19.49 -25.45 -15.99
C PHE A 258 -20.13 -26.60 -15.19
N PRO A 259 -20.97 -27.42 -15.83
CA PRO A 259 -21.30 -28.74 -15.30
C PRO A 259 -20.06 -29.65 -15.25
N ILE A 260 -20.18 -30.76 -14.52
CA ILE A 260 -19.10 -31.66 -14.07
C ILE A 260 -18.11 -32.02 -15.20
N PHE A 261 -16.84 -32.31 -14.84
CA PHE A 261 -15.74 -32.72 -15.73
C PHE A 261 -15.19 -31.68 -16.71
N ARG A 262 -15.52 -30.39 -16.53
CA ARG A 262 -14.94 -29.31 -17.34
C ARG A 262 -14.29 -28.25 -16.48
N GLN A 263 -13.13 -27.76 -16.92
CA GLN A 263 -12.49 -26.61 -16.30
C GLN A 263 -13.38 -25.37 -16.47
N ASN A 264 -13.55 -24.62 -15.41
CA ASN A 264 -14.28 -23.35 -15.45
C ASN A 264 -13.55 -22.32 -16.33
N LEU A 265 -14.29 -21.37 -16.89
CA LEU A 265 -13.71 -20.24 -17.61
C LEU A 265 -13.62 -19.05 -16.65
N THR A 266 -12.43 -18.45 -16.54
CA THR A 266 -12.17 -17.30 -15.68
C THR A 266 -11.60 -16.14 -16.50
N LEU A 267 -12.22 -14.97 -16.35
CA LEU A 267 -11.73 -13.68 -16.80
C LEU A 267 -11.29 -12.88 -15.55
N ASP A 268 -10.06 -12.40 -15.55
CA ASP A 268 -9.49 -11.60 -14.47
C ASP A 268 -9.19 -10.20 -15.03
N ILE A 269 -9.80 -9.18 -14.44
CA ILE A 269 -9.63 -7.78 -14.82
C ILE A 269 -8.79 -7.10 -13.74
N PRO A 270 -7.62 -6.53 -14.08
CA PRO A 270 -6.78 -5.84 -13.10
C PRO A 270 -7.44 -4.54 -12.66
N ILE A 271 -7.37 -4.26 -11.37
CA ILE A 271 -7.85 -3.01 -10.76
C ILE A 271 -6.76 -2.46 -9.86
N GLU A 272 -6.56 -1.15 -9.92
CA GLU A 272 -5.70 -0.41 -9.02
C GLU A 272 -6.57 0.46 -8.11
N VAL A 273 -6.27 0.42 -6.81
CA VAL A 273 -7.00 1.18 -5.79
C VAL A 273 -6.05 2.11 -5.05
N GLY A 274 -6.33 3.41 -5.06
CA GLY A 274 -5.52 4.40 -4.35
C GLY A 274 -5.94 5.83 -4.68
N ASN A 275 -5.62 6.76 -3.79
CA ASN A 275 -5.87 8.19 -3.99
C ASN A 275 -4.63 8.81 -4.62
N GLU A 276 -4.82 9.56 -5.70
CA GLU A 276 -3.70 10.20 -6.39
C GLU A 276 -3.10 11.33 -5.56
N ILE A 277 -1.77 11.41 -5.61
CA ILE A 277 -0.98 12.48 -5.00
C ILE A 277 -1.30 13.77 -5.77
N GLY A 278 -2.32 14.51 -5.32
CA GLY A 278 -2.76 15.76 -5.94
C GLY A 278 -4.26 16.04 -5.80
N ALA A 279 -5.10 15.02 -5.59
CA ALA A 279 -6.55 15.23 -5.50
C ALA A 279 -7.01 15.92 -4.20
N GLU A 280 -6.20 15.88 -3.13
CA GLU A 280 -6.52 16.46 -1.82
C GLU A 280 -5.97 17.88 -1.58
N TYR A 281 -5.25 18.48 -2.54
CA TYR A 281 -4.62 19.80 -2.35
C TYR A 281 -5.53 21.01 -2.68
N MET A 282 -6.84 20.82 -2.86
CA MET A 282 -7.74 21.92 -3.27
C MET A 282 -8.73 22.46 -2.22
N SER A 283 -8.64 22.14 -0.92
CA SER A 283 -9.69 22.60 0.01
C SER A 283 -9.28 23.13 1.38
N LEU A 284 -8.01 23.22 1.74
CA LEU A 284 -7.65 23.97 2.95
C LEU A 284 -6.43 24.81 2.63
N ALA A 285 -6.67 26.10 2.36
CA ALA A 285 -5.63 27.10 2.47
C ALA A 285 -4.93 26.86 3.81
N PRO A 286 -3.59 26.78 3.85
CA PRO A 286 -2.89 26.67 5.12
C PRO A 286 -3.37 27.83 6.01
N PRO A 287 -3.65 27.59 7.30
CA PRO A 287 -3.96 28.69 8.19
C PRO A 287 -2.82 29.70 8.10
N PRO A 288 -3.13 31.01 8.04
CA PRO A 288 -2.10 32.04 7.93
C PRO A 288 -1.05 31.83 9.01
N SER A 289 0.22 32.01 8.65
CA SER A 289 1.29 31.86 9.61
C SER A 289 1.10 32.86 10.75
N TYR A 290 1.52 32.50 11.97
CA TYR A 290 1.46 33.39 13.13
C TYR A 290 1.98 34.81 12.82
N TRP A 291 3.01 34.94 11.98
CA TRP A 291 3.59 36.22 11.56
C TRP A 291 2.70 37.03 10.61
N GLU A 292 1.91 36.38 9.75
CA GLU A 292 0.92 37.04 8.88
C GLU A 292 -0.29 37.55 9.68
N VAL A 293 -0.67 36.84 10.75
CA VAL A 293 -1.75 37.26 11.64
C VAL A 293 -1.33 38.40 12.57
N MET A 294 -0.05 38.45 12.96
CA MET A 294 0.48 39.47 13.87
C MET A 294 0.88 40.78 13.17
N GLY A 295 0.76 40.88 11.84
CA GLY A 295 0.88 42.15 11.12
C GLY A 295 2.28 42.76 11.08
N GLU A 296 3.33 41.99 11.36
CA GLU A 296 4.70 42.49 11.36
C GLU A 296 5.40 42.15 10.05
N CYS A 297 5.09 42.95 9.01
CA CYS A 297 6.00 43.09 7.88
C CYS A 297 6.33 44.57 7.65
N GLU A 298 7.62 44.84 7.81
CA GLU A 298 8.41 46.00 7.40
C GLU A 298 8.27 47.32 8.20
N LYS A 299 9.30 47.57 9.02
CA LYS A 299 10.14 48.77 8.81
C LYS A 299 11.62 48.43 8.95
N SER A 300 12.34 48.63 7.85
CA SER A 300 13.78 48.85 7.78
C SER A 300 14.26 49.95 8.74
N LYS A 301 15.41 49.76 9.41
CA LYS A 301 16.57 50.70 9.48
C LYS A 301 17.65 50.24 10.49
N LEU A 302 18.89 50.28 9.99
CA LEU A 302 20.24 50.50 10.56
C LEU A 302 20.48 50.79 12.06
N PHE A 303 21.75 50.53 12.45
CA PHE A 303 22.50 50.73 13.71
C PHE A 303 22.40 49.55 14.70
N GLY A 304 23.44 49.03 15.36
CA GLY A 304 24.82 49.48 15.59
C GLY A 304 25.15 49.19 17.07
N ASP A 305 26.21 48.40 17.31
CA ASP A 305 27.02 48.17 18.53
C ASP A 305 26.39 48.05 19.95
N ASP A 306 26.98 47.10 20.69
CA ASP A 306 27.20 47.00 22.15
C ASP A 306 26.00 47.08 23.13
N ASP A 307 25.70 45.96 23.82
CA ASP A 307 26.05 45.75 25.24
C ASP A 307 25.36 44.51 25.89
N LYS A 308 26.15 43.86 26.75
CA LYS A 308 25.89 43.12 28.01
C LYS A 308 24.60 42.31 28.29
N PHE A 309 24.88 41.11 28.81
CA PHE A 309 24.11 40.25 29.71
C PHE A 309 23.26 40.96 30.79
N ILE A 310 22.05 40.44 31.02
CA ILE A 310 21.43 40.24 32.35
C ILE A 310 20.58 38.94 32.32
N THR A 311 20.76 38.10 33.34
CA THR A 311 19.95 36.93 33.70
C THR A 311 18.80 37.31 34.65
N ASP A 312 17.85 36.39 34.80
CA ASP A 312 17.11 35.99 36.02
C ASP A 312 15.67 35.63 35.61
N GLU A 313 15.31 34.35 35.68
CA GLU A 313 14.56 33.75 36.79
C GLU A 313 13.15 34.33 36.93
N GLU A 314 12.16 33.59 36.44
CA GLU A 314 10.89 33.25 37.12
C GLU A 314 9.93 32.56 36.12
N ILE A 315 9.89 31.22 36.19
CA ILE A 315 8.74 30.27 36.21
C ILE A 315 9.31 28.84 36.12
#